data_AF-A0A2E8L194-F1
#
_entry.id   AF-A0A2E8L194-F1
#
_cell.length_a   1.000
_cell.length_b   1.000
_cell.length_c   1.000
_cell.angle_alpha   90.00
_cell.angle_beta   90.00
_cell.angle_gamma   90.00
#
_symmetry.space_group_name_H-M   'P 1'
#
loop_
_entity.id
_entity.type
_entity.pdbx_description
1 polymer ?
#
loop_
_entity_poly.entity_id
_entity_poly.type
_entity_poly.pdbx_seq_one_letter_code
_entity_poly.pdbx_strand_id
1 'polypeptide(L)' 'MANRLRRIAVVTPSFISNRLETLFEIGVGYREQFDEAGGDEFQLVPDLNNDAGWFKAVHEIPSKHLGFLQERFELCRNDL' A
#
# COMPACT_ATOMS: atom_id res chain seq x y z
N MET A 1 -8.13 35.37 4.81
CA MET A 1 -6.84 34.71 4.52
C MET A 1 -7.06 33.22 4.69
N ALA A 2 -7.17 32.47 3.59
CA ALA A 2 -7.44 31.03 3.64
C ALA A 2 -6.28 30.30 4.34
N ASN A 3 -6.62 29.30 5.17
CA ASN A 3 -5.68 28.49 5.92
C ASN A 3 -4.86 27.64 4.94
N ARG A 4 -3.64 28.07 4.58
CA ARG A 4 -2.76 27.31 3.67
C ARG A 4 -2.38 25.98 4.32
N LEU A 5 -2.64 24.87 3.64
CA LEU A 5 -2.11 23.57 4.01
C LEU A 5 -0.60 23.59 3.75
N ARG A 6 0.19 23.63 4.82
CA ARG A 6 1.65 23.72 4.73
C ARG A 6 2.37 22.39 4.90
N ARG A 7 1.67 21.34 5.35
CA ARG A 7 2.26 20.03 5.64
C ARG A 7 1.34 18.95 5.13
N ILE A 8 1.88 18.01 4.35
CA ILE A 8 1.13 16.89 3.78
C ILE A 8 1.87 15.57 3.96
N ALA A 9 1.08 14.53 4.23
CA ALA A 9 1.50 13.14 4.12
C ALA A 9 0.71 12.51 2.96
N VAL A 10 1.42 11.95 1.98
CA VAL A 10 0.85 11.39 0.76
C VAL A 10 0.90 9.86 0.84
N VAL A 11 -0.23 9.22 0.54
CA VAL A 11 -0.38 7.76 0.50
C VAL A 11 -0.82 7.32 -0.90
N THR A 12 -0.33 6.17 -1.36
CA THR A 12 -0.60 5.57 -2.67
C THR A 12 -1.37 4.24 -2.54
N PRO A 13 -2.63 4.25 -2.04
CA PRO A 13 -3.31 3.05 -1.56
C PRO A 13 -3.71 2.06 -2.66
N SER A 14 -3.70 2.48 -3.92
CA SER A 14 -4.10 1.62 -5.05
C SER A 14 -3.12 0.47 -5.27
N PHE A 15 -1.89 0.55 -4.75
CA PHE A 15 -0.87 -0.47 -4.95
C PHE A 15 0.01 -0.70 -3.73
N ILE A 16 0.44 -1.96 -3.59
CA ILE A 16 1.11 -2.48 -2.39
C ILE A 16 2.63 -2.24 -2.43
N SER A 17 3.21 -2.15 -3.63
CA SER A 17 4.65 -2.05 -3.84
C SER A 17 5.00 -0.78 -4.59
N ASN A 18 6.21 -0.27 -4.35
CA ASN A 18 6.73 0.91 -5.03
C ASN A 18 6.67 0.77 -6.56
N ARG A 19 6.31 1.88 -7.23
CA ARG A 19 6.18 1.98 -8.69
C ARG A 19 6.87 3.20 -9.25
N LEU A 20 6.91 3.29 -10.57
CA LEU A 20 7.38 4.50 -11.24
C LEU A 20 6.57 5.73 -10.79
N GLU A 21 5.25 5.58 -10.69
CA GLU A 21 4.34 6.64 -10.28
C GLU A 21 4.58 7.05 -8.82
N THR A 22 4.71 6.09 -7.90
CA THR A 22 5.02 6.38 -6.49
C THR A 22 6.36 7.09 -6.33
N LEU A 23 7.40 6.57 -7.00
CA LEU A 23 8.78 7.03 -6.79
C LEU A 23 9.08 8.35 -7.51
N PHE A 24 8.69 8.47 -8.77
CA PHE A 24 9.07 9.62 -9.61
C PHE A 24 7.96 10.64 -9.72
N GLU A 25 6.76 10.24 -10.11
CA GLU A 25 5.67 11.21 -10.30
C GLU A 25 5.29 11.87 -8.97
N ILE A 26 5.05 11.06 -7.93
CA ILE A 26 4.63 11.57 -6.62
C ILE A 26 5.85 11.97 -5.78
N GLY A 27 6.85 11.08 -5.66
CA GLY A 27 8.00 11.28 -4.77
C GLY A 27 8.90 12.46 -5.16
N VAL A 28 8.94 12.79 -6.46
CA VAL A 28 9.74 13.89 -7.02
C VAL A 28 8.83 14.96 -7.62
N GLY A 29 8.08 14.65 -8.68
CA GLY A 29 7.34 15.67 -9.45
C GLY A 29 6.31 16.45 -8.63
N TYR A 30 5.45 15.77 -7.88
CA TYR A 30 4.44 16.44 -7.04
C TYR A 30 5.05 17.06 -5.77
N ARG A 31 6.17 16.53 -5.28
CA ARG A 31 6.93 17.17 -4.21
C ARG A 31 7.47 18.52 -4.67
N GLU A 32 8.13 18.56 -5.82
CA GLU A 32 8.67 19.80 -6.41
C GLU A 32 7.55 20.83 -6.59
N GLN A 33 6.39 20.43 -7.15
CA GLN A 33 5.23 21.31 -7.30
C GLN A 33 4.69 21.83 -5.95
N PHE A 34 4.71 21.00 -4.90
CA PHE A 34 4.28 21.40 -3.56
C PHE A 34 5.24 22.41 -2.93
N ASP A 35 6.55 22.18 -3.08
CA ASP A 35 7.58 23.07 -2.57
C ASP A 35 7.53 24.43 -3.29
N GLU A 36 7.37 24.44 -4.62
CA GLU A 36 7.20 25.67 -5.43
C GLU A 36 5.93 26.46 -5.05
N ALA A 37 4.88 25.78 -4.62
CA ALA A 37 3.65 26.40 -4.12
C ALA A 37 3.80 27.01 -2.71
N GLY A 38 4.97 26.85 -2.07
CA GLY A 38 5.27 27.35 -0.72
C GLY A 38 4.81 26.40 0.39
N GLY A 39 4.86 25.09 0.14
CA GLY A 39 4.72 24.06 1.16
C GLY A 39 5.91 24.00 2.12
N ASP A 40 5.68 23.59 3.37
CA ASP A 40 6.73 23.45 4.39
C ASP A 40 7.21 21.99 4.53
N GLU A 41 6.30 21.01 4.48
CA GLU A 41 6.62 19.60 4.73
C GLU A 41 5.84 18.65 3.81
N PHE A 42 6.57 17.82 3.07
CA PHE A 42 6.02 16.75 2.25
C PHE A 42 6.59 15.41 2.70
N GLN A 43 5.71 14.51 3.13
CA GLN A 43 6.07 13.14 3.48
C GLN A 43 5.37 12.17 2.52
N LEU A 44 6.15 11.44 1.71
CA LEU A 44 5.65 10.27 1.02
C LEU A 44 5.65 9.10 2.01
N VAL A 45 4.48 8.56 2.31
CA VAL A 45 4.36 7.38 3.15
C VAL A 45 4.85 6.17 2.36
N PRO A 46 5.75 5.33 2.91
CA PRO A 46 6.21 4.14 2.22
C PRO A 46 5.06 3.19 1.88
N ASP A 47 5.08 2.62 0.68
CA ASP A 47 4.18 1.51 0.34
C ASP A 47 4.49 0.29 1.23
N LEU A 48 3.51 -0.61 1.38
CA LEU A 48 3.60 -1.76 2.28
C LEU A 48 4.76 -2.70 1.93
N ASN A 49 5.08 -2.89 0.65
CA ASN A 49 6.22 -3.69 0.18
C ASN A 49 6.33 -5.06 0.90
N ASN A 50 7.38 -5.25 1.70
CA ASN A 50 7.65 -6.46 2.47
C ASN A 50 7.22 -6.38 3.95
N ASP A 51 6.29 -5.47 4.27
CA ASP A 51 5.75 -5.31 5.61
C ASP A 51 5.15 -6.62 6.13
N ALA A 52 5.58 -7.01 7.33
CA ALA A 52 5.14 -8.27 7.95
C ALA A 52 3.64 -8.24 8.30
N GLY A 53 3.10 -7.07 8.65
CA GLY A 53 1.68 -6.88 8.92
C GLY A 53 0.84 -7.09 7.67
N TRP A 54 1.28 -6.55 6.52
CA TRP A 54 0.66 -6.79 5.23
C TRP A 54 0.67 -8.27 4.85
N PHE A 55 1.81 -8.96 4.92
CA PHE A 55 1.87 -10.40 4.62
C PHE A 55 0.96 -11.23 5.54
N LYS A 56 0.90 -10.87 6.83
CA LYS A 56 -0.03 -11.50 7.77
C LYS A 56 -1.48 -11.27 7.34
N ALA A 57 -1.86 -10.05 6.95
CA ALA A 57 -3.20 -9.74 6.49
C ALA A 57 -3.56 -10.51 5.20
N VAL A 58 -2.63 -10.59 4.24
CA VAL A 58 -2.80 -11.35 2.99
C VAL A 58 -2.99 -12.84 3.24
N HIS A 59 -2.39 -13.39 4.30
CA HIS A 59 -2.64 -14.76 4.71
C HIS A 59 -4.01 -14.90 5.42
N GLU A 60 -4.29 -14.04 6.41
CA GLU A 60 -5.49 -14.16 7.24
C GLU A 60 -6.80 -13.91 6.50
N ILE A 61 -6.84 -12.97 5.55
CA ILE A 61 -8.06 -12.62 4.81
C ILE A 61 -8.56 -13.84 4.01
N PRO A 62 -7.76 -14.49 3.14
CA PRO A 62 -8.16 -15.71 2.47
C PRO A 62 -8.38 -16.87 3.44
N SER A 63 -7.55 -17.08 4.47
CA SER A 63 -7.74 -18.21 5.40
C SER A 63 -9.13 -18.23 6.05
N LYS A 64 -9.73 -17.06 6.32
CA LYS A 64 -11.10 -16.96 6.84
C LYS A 64 -12.19 -17.41 5.86
N HIS A 65 -11.92 -17.35 4.55
CA HIS A 65 -12.90 -17.63 3.50
C HIS A 65 -12.63 -18.96 2.78
N LEU A 66 -11.40 -19.45 2.83
CA LEU A 66 -10.94 -20.64 2.12
C LEU A 66 -10.98 -21.92 2.96
N GLY A 67 -11.67 -21.92 4.11
CA GLY A 67 -11.84 -23.14 4.92
C GLY A 67 -12.36 -24.34 4.11
N PHE A 68 -13.24 -24.09 3.13
CA PHE A 68 -13.76 -25.11 2.21
C PHE A 68 -12.70 -25.64 1.21
N LEU A 69 -11.68 -24.86 0.85
CA LEU A 69 -10.60 -25.35 0.01
C LEU A 69 -9.71 -26.30 0.79
N GLN A 70 -9.53 -26.10 2.10
CA GLN A 70 -8.73 -26.98 2.94
C GLN A 70 -9.35 -28.38 3.02
N GLU A 71 -10.66 -28.46 3.23
CA GLU A 71 -11.41 -29.74 3.17
C GLU A 71 -11.30 -30.40 1.79
N ARG A 72 -11.39 -29.62 0.70
CA ARG A 72 -11.24 -30.15 -0.67
C ARG A 72 -9.83 -30.63 -0.99
N PHE A 73 -8.80 -29.93 -0.52
CA PHE A 73 -7.41 -30.34 -0.70
C PHE A 73 -7.10 -31.60 0.12
N GLU A 74 -7.74 -31.81 1.27
CA GLU A 74 -7.60 -33.05 2.04
C GLU A 74 -8.32 -34.23 1.39
N LEU A 75 -9.54 -34.03 0.86
CA LEU A 75 -10.26 -35.04 0.07
C LEU A 75 -9.45 -35.51 -1.14
N CYS A 76 -8.99 -34.59 -2.00
CA CYS A 76 -8.18 -34.94 -3.18
C CYS A 76 -6.85 -35.62 -2.84
N ARG A 77 -6.30 -35.42 -1.63
CA ARG A 77 -5.03 -36.04 -1.21
C ARG A 77 -5.21 -37.46 -0.67
N ASN A 78 -6.39 -37.78 -0.17
CA ASN A 78 -6.72 -39.13 0.32
C ASN A 78 -7.29 -40.04 -0.79
N ASP A 79 -7.61 -39.48 -1.94
CA ASP A 79 -8.05 -40.20 -3.16
C ASP A 79 -6.87 -40.63 -4.08
N LEU A 80 -5.62 -40.37 -3.66
CA LEU A 80 -4.37 -40.82 -4.31
C LEU A 80 -3.66 -41.87 -3.44
#